data_AF-A0A2U8W6V2-F1
#
_entry.id   AF-A0A2U8W6V2-F1
#
_cell.length_a   1.000
_cell.length_b   1.000
_cell.length_c   1.000
_cell.angle_alpha   90.00
_cell.angle_beta   90.00
_cell.angle_gamma   90.00
#
_symmetry.space_group_name_H-M   'P 1'
#
loop_
_entity.id
_entity.type
_entity.pdbx_description
1 polymer ?
#
loop_
_entity_poly.entity_id
_entity_poly.type
_entity_poly.pdbx_seq_one_letter_code
_entity_poly.pdbx_strand_id
1 'polypeptide(L)'
;MLRILLPVALCATLLAAPVLAQTSVTGGSAGSAAAGGTSASSVGTGGTSTGADGRTGSSLATGGTAAGDKAKSRSHANETGQGLNGQSKAMAHDGGTFSKSQTKTKVRDGESVESRTRTMSHVPGEKPVKSTSTTGR
;
A
#
# COMPACT_ATOMS: atom_id res chain seq x y z
N MET A 1 17.86 10.83 -75.65
CA MET A 1 16.39 10.98 -75.67
C MET A 1 15.86 10.73 -74.26
N LEU A 2 15.00 11.64 -73.83
CA LEU A 2 14.32 11.81 -72.55
C LEU A 2 13.41 10.63 -72.15
N ARG A 3 13.32 10.30 -70.84
CA ARG A 3 12.09 10.20 -69.98
C ARG A 3 12.31 9.30 -68.72
N ILE A 4 12.33 9.86 -67.49
CA ILE A 4 11.25 9.88 -66.44
C ILE A 4 11.14 8.52 -65.68
N LEU A 5 11.09 8.33 -64.35
CA LEU A 5 11.00 9.10 -63.08
C LEU A 5 11.34 8.16 -61.88
N LEU A 6 11.79 8.72 -60.74
CA LEU A 6 11.83 8.17 -59.34
C LEU A 6 10.49 7.55 -58.86
N PRO A 7 10.34 6.97 -57.63
CA PRO A 7 11.19 6.10 -56.78
C PRO A 7 10.38 4.90 -56.20
N VAL A 8 11.00 3.73 -55.91
CA VAL A 8 10.29 2.64 -55.19
C VAL A 8 10.26 2.95 -53.70
N ALA A 9 9.06 3.26 -53.21
CA ALA A 9 8.78 3.64 -51.83
C ALA A 9 9.06 2.50 -50.83
N LEU A 10 9.89 2.82 -49.84
CA LEU A 10 10.08 2.07 -48.60
C LEU A 10 8.78 2.08 -47.79
N CYS A 11 7.98 1.02 -47.86
CA CYS A 11 6.81 0.84 -46.99
C CYS A 11 7.17 -0.12 -45.84
N ALA A 12 7.96 0.38 -44.89
CA ALA A 12 8.11 -0.26 -43.59
C ALA A 12 6.87 0.10 -42.75
N THR A 13 5.85 -0.76 -42.76
CA THR A 13 4.71 -0.65 -41.85
C THR A 13 5.19 -0.97 -40.44
N LEU A 14 5.70 0.05 -39.74
CA LEU A 14 5.90 0.01 -38.30
C LEU A 14 4.50 -0.10 -37.68
N LEU A 15 4.11 -1.29 -37.19
CA LEU A 15 2.96 -1.44 -36.30
C LEU A 15 3.27 -0.63 -35.04
N ALA A 16 2.91 0.65 -35.04
CA ALA A 16 2.74 1.42 -33.82
C ALA A 16 1.51 0.85 -33.10
N ALA A 17 1.69 -0.26 -32.39
CA ALA A 17 0.75 -0.62 -31.33
C ALA A 17 0.64 0.61 -30.41
N PRO A 18 -0.56 1.01 -29.98
CA PRO A 18 -0.67 2.10 -29.03
C PRO A 18 0.13 1.68 -27.79
N VAL A 19 1.20 2.42 -27.48
CA VAL A 19 1.77 2.42 -26.12
C VAL A 19 0.66 3.00 -25.25
N LEU A 20 -0.21 2.13 -24.74
CA LEU A 20 -1.05 2.44 -23.60
C LEU A 20 -0.07 2.78 -22.48
N ALA A 21 -0.22 3.94 -21.87
CA ALA A 21 0.66 4.39 -20.79
C ALA A 21 0.60 3.35 -19.65
N GLN A 22 1.69 2.58 -19.47
CA GLN A 22 1.83 1.68 -18.33
C GLN A 22 1.95 2.54 -17.07
N THR A 23 0.89 2.55 -16.26
CA THR A 23 0.88 3.23 -14.97
C THR A 23 1.12 2.20 -13.87
N SER A 24 1.99 2.55 -12.93
CA SER A 24 2.21 1.74 -11.73
C SER A 24 2.31 2.65 -10.52
N VAL A 25 1.58 2.31 -9.46
CA VAL A 25 1.59 3.04 -8.19
C VAL A 25 1.82 2.05 -7.08
N THR A 26 2.75 2.37 -6.17
CA THR A 26 2.99 1.59 -4.95
C THR A 26 2.99 2.53 -3.75
N GLY A 27 2.47 2.05 -2.64
CA GLY A 27 2.42 2.82 -1.41
C GLY A 27 2.37 1.91 -0.20
N GLY A 28 2.70 2.48 0.96
CA GLY A 28 2.67 1.73 2.20
C GLY A 28 3.11 2.57 3.38
N SER A 29 2.71 2.14 4.56
CA SER A 29 3.13 2.74 5.81
C SER A 29 3.29 1.65 6.86
N ALA A 30 4.14 1.91 7.83
CA ALA A 30 4.34 1.07 8.98
C ALA A 30 4.54 1.92 10.22
N GLY A 31 4.45 1.30 11.38
CA GLY A 31 4.66 2.00 12.64
C GLY A 31 4.67 1.06 13.83
N SER A 32 5.44 1.46 14.83
CA SER A 32 5.61 0.76 16.10
C SER A 32 5.30 1.69 17.29
N ALA A 33 4.88 1.09 18.40
CA ALA A 33 4.79 1.72 19.70
C ALA A 33 5.28 0.74 20.78
N ALA A 34 5.90 1.27 21.83
CA ALA A 34 6.32 0.52 23.00
C ALA A 34 6.10 1.35 24.26
N ALA A 35 5.69 0.70 25.35
CA ALA A 35 5.53 1.28 26.69
C ALA A 35 5.51 0.18 27.74
N GLY A 36 6.27 0.38 28.84
CA GLY A 36 6.25 -0.45 30.05
C GLY A 36 6.14 -1.96 29.79
N GLY A 37 7.05 -2.52 28.98
CA GLY A 37 7.09 -3.96 28.66
C GLY A 37 6.13 -4.43 27.55
N THR A 38 5.24 -3.56 27.08
CA THR A 38 4.37 -3.83 25.92
C THR A 38 4.96 -3.25 24.64
N SER A 39 4.71 -3.89 23.50
CA SER A 39 5.03 -3.35 22.19
C SER A 39 4.02 -3.81 21.13
N ALA A 40 3.84 -2.99 20.10
CA ALA A 40 2.96 -3.31 18.98
C ALA A 40 3.45 -2.64 17.69
N SER A 41 3.45 -3.41 16.61
CA SER A 41 3.85 -2.96 15.27
C SER A 41 2.86 -3.40 14.21
N SER A 42 2.64 -2.57 13.21
CA SER A 42 1.84 -2.92 12.04
C SER A 42 2.40 -2.29 10.78
N VAL A 43 2.13 -2.95 9.67
CA VAL A 43 2.58 -2.59 8.32
C VAL A 43 1.47 -2.88 7.33
N GLY A 44 1.39 -2.05 6.31
CA GLY A 44 0.55 -2.28 5.16
C GLY A 44 1.18 -1.66 3.93
N THR A 45 1.28 -2.45 2.87
CA THR A 45 1.78 -2.05 1.56
C THR A 45 0.82 -2.52 0.49
N GLY A 46 0.82 -1.83 -0.65
CA GLY A 46 0.04 -2.21 -1.80
C GLY A 46 0.58 -1.60 -3.07
N GLY A 47 0.12 -2.14 -4.18
CA GLY A 47 0.50 -1.69 -5.51
C GLY A 47 -0.58 -1.97 -6.51
N THR A 48 -0.69 -1.11 -7.52
CA THR A 48 -1.53 -1.32 -8.69
C THR A 48 -0.72 -1.04 -9.96
N SER A 49 -1.00 -1.76 -11.03
CA SER A 49 -0.26 -1.65 -12.29
C SER A 49 -1.15 -1.98 -13.48
N THR A 50 -1.06 -1.17 -14.54
CA THR A 50 -1.72 -1.42 -15.82
C THR A 50 -0.75 -2.10 -16.78
N GLY A 51 -1.09 -3.31 -17.23
CA GLY A 51 -0.29 -4.09 -18.16
C GLY A 51 -0.35 -3.58 -19.60
N ALA A 52 0.54 -4.09 -20.46
CA ALA A 52 0.56 -3.75 -21.88
C ALA A 52 -0.71 -4.18 -22.65
N ASP A 53 -1.49 -5.11 -22.08
CA ASP A 53 -2.80 -5.53 -22.56
C ASP A 53 -3.94 -4.60 -22.09
N GLY A 54 -3.61 -3.52 -21.38
CA GLY A 54 -4.56 -2.55 -20.84
C GLY A 54 -5.30 -3.03 -19.59
N ARG A 55 -4.97 -4.22 -19.04
CA ARG A 55 -5.60 -4.73 -17.82
C ARG A 55 -4.88 -4.24 -16.57
N THR A 56 -5.65 -3.90 -15.55
CA THR A 56 -5.11 -3.45 -14.27
C THR A 56 -5.08 -4.60 -13.26
N GLY A 57 -3.92 -4.82 -12.65
CA GLY A 57 -3.74 -5.72 -11.52
C GLY A 57 -3.40 -4.96 -10.25
N SER A 58 -3.94 -5.42 -9.12
CA SER A 58 -3.69 -4.84 -7.80
C SER A 58 -3.24 -5.91 -6.81
N SER A 59 -2.38 -5.51 -5.87
CA SER A 59 -1.86 -6.38 -4.82
C SER A 59 -1.76 -5.61 -3.50
N LEU A 60 -1.95 -6.33 -2.38
CA LEU A 60 -1.90 -5.77 -1.04
C LEU A 60 -1.32 -6.78 -0.06
N ALA A 61 -0.47 -6.30 0.84
CA ALA A 61 0.01 -7.05 1.99
C ALA A 61 -0.20 -6.24 3.27
N THR A 62 -0.70 -6.88 4.33
CA THR A 62 -0.85 -6.23 5.63
C THR A 62 -0.59 -7.21 6.76
N GLY A 63 0.10 -6.74 7.80
CA GLY A 63 0.58 -7.58 8.88
C GLY A 63 0.82 -6.78 10.15
N GLY A 64 0.84 -7.45 11.29
CA GLY A 64 1.12 -6.81 12.56
C GLY A 64 1.39 -7.82 13.67
N THR A 65 2.15 -7.39 14.66
CA THR A 65 2.59 -8.20 15.78
C THR A 65 2.62 -7.36 17.05
N ALA A 66 2.35 -7.98 18.19
CA ALA A 66 2.42 -7.36 19.50
C ALA A 66 3.11 -8.31 20.49
N ALA A 67 3.80 -7.74 21.47
CA ALA A 67 4.42 -8.46 22.57
C ALA A 67 4.10 -7.79 23.92
N GLY A 68 4.04 -8.59 24.97
CA GLY A 68 3.60 -8.21 26.31
C GLY A 68 2.27 -8.88 26.69
N ASP A 69 1.71 -8.48 27.82
CA ASP A 69 0.47 -9.08 28.31
C ASP A 69 -0.72 -8.80 27.40
N LYS A 70 -1.57 -9.83 27.31
CA LYS A 70 -2.80 -9.84 26.49
C LYS A 70 -2.56 -9.31 25.08
N ALA A 71 -1.41 -9.64 24.49
CA ALA A 71 -1.05 -9.29 23.13
C ALA A 71 -2.05 -9.88 22.13
N LYS A 72 -2.48 -9.07 21.17
CA LYS A 72 -3.37 -9.46 20.08
C LYS A 72 -2.92 -8.81 18.79
N SER A 73 -2.84 -9.58 17.73
CA SER A 73 -2.72 -9.09 16.37
C SER A 73 -3.88 -9.60 15.52
N ARG A 74 -4.31 -8.77 14.58
CA ARG A 74 -5.28 -9.14 13.55
C ARG A 74 -4.93 -8.43 12.27
N SER A 75 -4.96 -9.18 11.18
CA SER A 75 -4.74 -8.66 9.84
C SER A 75 -5.85 -9.20 8.97
N HIS A 76 -6.38 -8.34 8.11
CA HIS A 76 -7.46 -8.69 7.22
C HIS A 76 -7.30 -7.93 5.91
N ALA A 77 -7.51 -8.63 4.80
CA ALA A 77 -7.55 -8.08 3.47
C ALA A 77 -8.83 -8.54 2.78
N ASN A 78 -9.46 -7.65 2.02
CA ASN A 78 -10.62 -7.97 1.19
C ASN A 78 -10.61 -7.15 -0.10
N GLU A 79 -11.27 -7.69 -1.12
CA GLU A 79 -11.58 -7.02 -2.38
C GLU A 79 -12.91 -6.27 -2.23
N THR A 80 -13.01 -5.08 -2.83
CA THR A 80 -14.24 -4.24 -2.74
C THR A 80 -14.84 -3.88 -4.08
N GLY A 81 -14.35 -4.45 -5.19
CA GLY A 81 -14.80 -4.16 -6.55
C GLY A 81 -14.29 -2.82 -7.11
N GLN A 82 -13.59 -2.06 -6.26
CA GLN A 82 -12.85 -0.84 -6.61
C GLN A 82 -11.38 -0.96 -6.13
N GLY A 83 -10.90 -2.20 -5.98
CA GLY A 83 -9.59 -2.57 -5.47
C GLY A 83 -9.58 -3.13 -4.06
N LEU A 84 -8.38 -3.20 -3.48
CA LEU A 84 -8.07 -3.95 -2.26
C LEU A 84 -8.06 -3.07 -1.02
N ASN A 85 -8.66 -3.57 0.06
CA ASN A 85 -8.59 -2.96 1.39
C ASN A 85 -7.88 -3.88 2.38
N GLY A 86 -6.82 -3.38 2.99
CA GLY A 86 -6.06 -4.05 4.04
C GLY A 86 -6.16 -3.30 5.35
N GLN A 87 -6.35 -4.05 6.44
CA GLN A 87 -6.25 -3.53 7.78
C GLN A 87 -5.45 -4.47 8.67
N SER A 88 -4.41 -3.93 9.30
CA SER A 88 -3.70 -4.57 10.40
C SER A 88 -3.88 -3.78 11.69
N LYS A 89 -4.03 -4.51 12.80
CA LYS A 89 -4.04 -3.94 14.14
C LYS A 89 -3.30 -4.88 15.08
N ALA A 90 -2.33 -4.34 15.78
CA ALA A 90 -1.60 -4.98 16.85
C ALA A 90 -1.77 -4.18 18.14
N MET A 91 -1.94 -4.87 19.26
CA MET A 91 -2.00 -4.22 20.58
C MET A 91 -1.57 -5.18 21.70
N ALA A 92 -0.91 -4.63 22.70
CA ALA A 92 -0.61 -5.29 23.97
C ALA A 92 -0.95 -4.32 25.11
N HIS A 93 -1.38 -4.85 26.25
CA HIS A 93 -1.73 -4.04 27.42
C HIS A 93 -1.50 -4.80 28.72
N ASP A 94 -0.95 -4.08 29.69
CA ASP A 94 -0.69 -4.57 31.04
C ASP A 94 -1.05 -3.48 32.06
N GLY A 95 -1.98 -3.77 32.98
CA GLY A 95 -2.24 -2.90 34.13
C GLY A 95 -2.57 -1.42 33.85
N GLY A 96 -2.96 -1.07 32.63
CA GLY A 96 -3.19 0.32 32.19
C GLY A 96 -2.09 0.88 31.28
N THR A 97 -0.91 0.26 31.23
CA THR A 97 0.08 0.46 30.17
C THR A 97 -0.39 -0.21 28.89
N PHE A 98 -0.26 0.44 27.74
CA PHE A 98 -0.53 -0.23 26.48
C PHE A 98 0.33 0.29 25.32
N SER A 99 0.52 -0.59 24.35
CA SER A 99 1.07 -0.27 23.04
C SER A 99 0.12 -0.73 21.97
N LYS A 100 -0.11 0.13 20.97
CA LYS A 100 -1.03 -0.17 19.87
C LYS A 100 -0.46 0.38 18.57
N SER A 101 -0.54 -0.43 17.52
CA SER A 101 -0.26 -0.02 16.15
C SER A 101 -1.40 -0.46 15.25
N GLN A 102 -1.84 0.41 14.35
CA GLN A 102 -2.90 0.12 13.40
C GLN A 102 -2.58 0.72 12.03
N THR A 103 -2.47 -0.12 11.02
CA THR A 103 -2.30 0.28 9.63
C THR A 103 -3.56 -0.03 8.83
N LYS A 104 -3.97 0.92 7.99
CA LYS A 104 -5.00 0.73 6.97
C LYS A 104 -4.40 1.06 5.62
N THR A 105 -4.51 0.15 4.67
CA THR A 105 -4.04 0.35 3.30
C THR A 105 -5.20 0.15 2.35
N LYS A 106 -5.31 1.02 1.35
CA LYS A 106 -6.29 0.96 0.28
C LYS A 106 -5.55 1.05 -1.04
N VAL A 107 -5.86 0.14 -1.94
CA VAL A 107 -5.36 0.15 -3.31
C VAL A 107 -6.58 0.40 -4.19
N ARG A 108 -6.51 1.45 -5.01
CA ARG A 108 -7.50 1.74 -6.06
C ARG A 108 -6.92 1.30 -7.38
N ASP A 109 -7.67 0.48 -8.10
CA ASP A 109 -7.19 -0.13 -9.33
C ASP A 109 -6.78 0.94 -10.36
N GLY A 110 -5.50 0.96 -10.71
CA GLY A 110 -4.93 1.80 -11.77
C GLY A 110 -4.79 3.28 -11.39
N GLU A 111 -5.16 3.64 -10.16
CA GLU A 111 -5.29 5.02 -9.73
C GLU A 111 -4.31 5.36 -8.60
N SER A 112 -4.51 4.78 -7.41
CA SER A 112 -3.84 5.26 -6.19
C SER A 112 -3.58 4.15 -5.18
N VAL A 113 -2.61 4.39 -4.31
CA VAL A 113 -2.37 3.57 -3.12
C VAL A 113 -2.25 4.47 -1.92
N GLU A 114 -3.19 4.33 -0.98
CA GLU A 114 -3.21 5.05 0.29
C GLU A 114 -2.87 4.10 1.43
N SER A 115 -1.99 4.52 2.32
CA SER A 115 -1.69 3.80 3.55
C SER A 115 -1.59 4.76 4.72
N ARG A 116 -2.20 4.38 5.83
CA ARG A 116 -2.19 5.16 7.06
C ARG A 116 -1.92 4.28 8.25
N THR A 117 -0.84 4.57 8.97
CA THR A 117 -0.50 3.93 10.23
C THR A 117 -0.70 4.89 11.38
N ARG A 118 -1.32 4.40 12.45
CA ARG A 118 -1.47 5.09 13.73
C ARG A 118 -0.87 4.25 14.84
N THR A 119 0.06 4.83 15.58
CA THR A 119 0.69 4.20 16.73
C THR A 119 0.32 4.96 17.99
N MET A 120 0.19 4.24 19.10
CA MET A 120 -0.12 4.79 20.40
C MET A 120 0.63 4.03 21.48
N SER A 121 1.27 4.77 22.40
CA SER A 121 1.85 4.25 23.63
C SER A 121 1.25 4.99 24.82
N HIS A 122 1.09 4.31 25.94
CA HIS A 122 0.53 4.89 27.16
C HIS A 122 1.08 4.18 28.38
N VAL A 123 1.35 4.95 29.43
CA VAL A 123 1.61 4.50 30.79
C VAL A 123 0.60 5.15 31.73
N PRO A 124 0.19 4.49 32.83
CA PRO A 124 -0.74 5.08 33.80
C PRO A 124 -0.24 6.43 34.33
N GLY A 125 -1.15 7.40 34.45
CA GLY A 125 -0.83 8.74 34.95
C GLY A 125 -0.48 9.77 33.87
N GLU A 126 -0.28 9.35 32.62
CA GLU A 126 0.07 10.23 31.50
C GLU A 126 -0.97 10.18 30.36
N LYS A 127 -0.98 11.21 29.50
CA LYS A 127 -1.80 11.14 28.27
C LYS A 127 -1.12 10.21 27.25
N PRO A 128 -1.88 9.39 26.51
CA PRO A 128 -1.31 8.55 25.46
C PRO A 128 -0.55 9.38 24.41
N VAL A 129 0.68 8.98 24.10
CA VAL A 129 1.47 9.52 23.00
C VAL A 129 0.99 8.87 21.71
N LYS A 130 0.71 9.68 20.69
CA LYS A 130 0.13 9.22 19.42
C LYS A 130 0.97 9.73 18.25
N SER A 131 1.25 8.84 17.30
CA SER A 131 1.84 9.23 16.01
C SER A 131 0.98 8.71 14.87
N THR A 132 0.91 9.48 13.79
CA THR A 132 0.21 9.09 12.56
C THR A 132 1.15 9.33 11.38
N SER A 133 1.37 8.28 10.61
CA SER A 133 2.06 8.36 9.33
C SER A 133 1.09 8.01 8.23
N THR A 134 1.06 8.82 7.19
CA THR A 134 0.22 8.61 6.01
C THR A 134 1.11 8.69 4.77
N THR A 135 0.93 7.74 3.85
CA THR A 135 1.65 7.67 2.59
C THR A 135 0.66 7.33 1.49
N GLY A 136 0.78 7.98 0.34
CA GLY A 136 -0.08 7.75 -0.81
C GLY A 136 -0.24 9.00 -1.65
N ARG A 137 -0.55 8.79 -2.92
CA ARG A 137 -0.92 9.81 -3.89
C ARG A 137 -2.18 9.35 -4.60
#